data_AF-A0A942VCV3-F1
#
_entry.id   AF-A0A942VCV3-F1
#
_cell.length_a   1.000
_cell.length_b   1.000
_cell.length_c   1.000
_cell.angle_alpha   90.00
_cell.angle_beta   90.00
_cell.angle_gamma   90.00
#
_symmetry.space_group_name_H-M   'P 1'
#
loop_
_entity.id
_entity.type
_entity.pdbx_description
1 polymer ?
#
loop_
_entity_poly.entity_id
_entity_poly.type
_entity_poly.pdbx_seq_one_letter_code
_entity_poly.pdbx_strand_id
1 'polypeptide(L)'
;MENRIQYRGNGEVTEFFYNFVIFAADDMEVYLDDALQVSGYEVVGAGDKEGGKVVFEKAPASGVLVTLSRKLEISRRSDFQEGGVLRSKILNYEFDYIVACLQQISAAIDRTMILPAYAEDVNLKLPSPSRGKAILWNEDASGLCNSDVDINNLDAALTEAVATTTANAAATAEQSAIATAQAAVATEKAEEATRAAEAAEEATLQKLDTDVENISAEGKKNIIVWGMPDYDKAVDKVPEELYTAPCNGYVFLHARGNPTIEKEPYGMYLEVGSTESNLQKFYARYGAMPQNGNLGSSIMLPLTKDDVYRCTGLGSAPRFVFIPCRGEA
;
A
#
# COMPACT_ATOMS: atom_id res chain seq x y z
N MET A 1 -39.53 -44.69 32.62
CA MET A 1 -39.65 -46.04 32.02
C MET A 1 -39.13 -45.92 30.60
N GLU A 2 -38.09 -46.68 30.27
CA GLU A 2 -37.48 -46.67 28.94
C GLU A 2 -38.43 -47.35 27.93
N ASN A 3 -38.57 -46.76 26.73
CA ASN A 3 -39.42 -47.30 25.65
C ASN A 3 -38.60 -48.01 24.56
N ARG A 4 -37.31 -48.23 24.83
CA ARG A 4 -36.32 -48.82 23.93
C ARG A 4 -35.25 -49.52 24.76
N ILE A 5 -34.76 -50.64 24.27
CA ILE A 5 -33.61 -51.34 24.83
C ILE A 5 -32.63 -51.72 23.72
N GLN A 6 -31.34 -51.74 24.04
CA GLN A 6 -30.29 -52.07 23.09
C GLN A 6 -29.40 -53.20 23.61
N TYR A 7 -29.04 -54.10 22.70
CA TYR A 7 -28.16 -55.22 22.94
C TYR A 7 -27.07 -55.29 21.88
N ARG A 8 -25.97 -55.97 22.20
CA ARG A 8 -24.96 -56.34 21.19
C ARG A 8 -25.10 -57.83 20.89
N GLY A 9 -25.29 -58.15 19.62
CA GLY A 9 -25.25 -59.52 19.14
C GLY A 9 -23.87 -60.13 19.37
N ASN A 10 -23.84 -61.40 19.77
CA ASN A 10 -22.62 -62.20 19.92
C ASN A 10 -22.49 -63.29 18.84
N GLY A 11 -23.45 -63.41 17.93
CA GLY A 11 -23.51 -64.46 16.92
C GLY A 11 -24.15 -65.78 17.38
N GLU A 12 -24.56 -65.89 18.65
CA GLU A 12 -25.08 -67.14 19.23
C GLU A 12 -26.45 -66.97 19.90
N VAL A 13 -26.69 -65.86 20.59
CA VAL A 13 -27.95 -65.59 21.30
C VAL A 13 -29.03 -65.12 20.32
N THR A 14 -30.18 -65.77 20.37
CA THR A 14 -31.36 -65.44 19.56
C THR A 14 -32.46 -64.74 20.35
N GLU A 15 -32.45 -64.82 21.68
CA GLU A 15 -33.48 -64.25 22.55
C GLU A 15 -33.03 -62.94 23.19
N PHE A 16 -33.80 -61.87 22.99
CA PHE A 16 -33.55 -60.55 23.56
C PHE A 16 -34.77 -60.05 24.32
N PHE A 17 -34.61 -59.78 25.61
CA PHE A 17 -35.73 -59.40 26.47
C PHE A 17 -36.05 -57.89 26.35
N TYR A 18 -37.28 -57.51 26.60
CA TYR A 18 -37.67 -56.10 26.74
C TYR A 18 -38.54 -55.97 27.99
N ASN A 19 -38.39 -54.86 28.72
CA ASN A 19 -39.03 -54.60 30.02
C ASN A 19 -40.07 -53.46 29.94
N PHE A 20 -40.67 -53.27 28.77
CA PHE A 20 -41.70 -52.26 28.53
C PHE A 20 -42.94 -52.89 27.88
N VAL A 21 -44.10 -52.32 28.18
CA VAL A 21 -45.39 -52.82 27.68
C VAL A 21 -45.54 -52.53 26.19
N ILE A 22 -45.84 -53.56 25.40
CA ILE A 22 -46.36 -53.44 24.03
C ILE A 22 -47.78 -54.01 24.00
N PHE A 23 -48.66 -53.50 23.14
CA PHE A 23 -50.08 -53.90 23.15
C PHE A 23 -50.41 -54.92 22.06
N ALA A 24 -49.69 -54.88 20.95
CA ALA A 24 -49.69 -55.87 19.87
C ALA A 24 -48.24 -56.19 19.47
N ALA A 25 -48.03 -57.32 18.79
CA ALA A 25 -46.71 -57.67 18.25
C ALA A 25 -46.19 -56.62 17.25
N ASP A 26 -47.10 -56.04 16.45
CA ASP A 26 -46.79 -55.00 15.45
C ASP A 26 -46.37 -53.66 16.07
N ASP A 27 -46.58 -53.46 17.38
CA ASP A 27 -46.15 -52.26 18.09
C ASP A 27 -44.64 -52.27 18.42
N MET A 28 -43.90 -53.31 17.99
CA MET A 28 -42.47 -53.47 18.19
C MET A 28 -41.71 -53.23 16.88
N GLU A 29 -40.82 -52.24 16.88
CA GLU A 29 -39.80 -52.08 15.83
C GLU A 29 -38.49 -52.72 16.29
N VAL A 30 -37.92 -53.54 15.41
CA VAL A 30 -36.65 -54.22 15.63
C VAL A 30 -35.65 -53.72 14.60
N TYR A 31 -34.52 -53.19 15.07
CA TYR A 31 -33.43 -52.75 14.21
C TYR A 31 -32.18 -53.61 14.45
N LEU A 32 -31.51 -53.95 13.36
CA LEU A 32 -30.13 -54.46 13.36
C LEU A 32 -29.24 -53.36 12.79
N ASP A 33 -28.36 -52.83 13.62
CA ASP A 33 -27.66 -51.57 13.40
C ASP A 33 -28.68 -50.45 13.08
N ASP A 34 -28.68 -49.94 11.84
CA ASP A 34 -29.58 -48.88 11.37
C ASP A 34 -30.73 -49.42 10.48
N ALA A 35 -30.79 -50.73 10.25
CA ALA A 35 -31.76 -51.34 9.34
C ALA A 35 -32.98 -51.90 10.10
N LEU A 36 -34.17 -51.37 9.80
CA LEU A 36 -35.44 -51.90 10.28
C LEU A 36 -35.66 -53.31 9.71
N GLN A 37 -35.89 -54.27 10.61
CA GLN A 37 -36.25 -55.63 10.25
C GLN A 37 -37.77 -55.73 10.11
N VAL A 38 -38.23 -56.32 9.00
CA VAL A 38 -39.66 -56.58 8.74
C VAL A 38 -40.05 -58.04 8.90
N SER A 39 -39.06 -58.94 9.05
CA SER A 39 -39.23 -60.38 9.24
C SER A 39 -37.95 -60.98 9.87
N GLY A 40 -37.96 -62.29 10.16
CA GLY A 40 -36.81 -63.00 10.74
C GLY A 40 -36.74 -62.95 12.27
N TYR A 41 -37.82 -62.49 12.92
CA TYR A 41 -37.98 -62.50 14.36
C TYR A 41 -39.45 -62.70 14.76
N GLU A 42 -39.68 -63.20 15.97
CA GLU A 42 -40.99 -63.33 16.60
C GLU A 42 -41.01 -62.50 17.90
N VAL A 43 -42.11 -61.78 18.13
CA VAL A 43 -42.30 -60.97 19.35
C VAL A 43 -43.23 -61.74 20.30
N VAL A 44 -42.71 -62.06 21.49
CA VAL A 44 -43.41 -62.83 22.52
C VAL A 44 -43.62 -61.96 23.76
N GLY A 45 -44.81 -62.03 24.36
CA GLY A 45 -45.16 -61.23 25.54
C GLY A 45 -45.88 -59.91 25.21
N ALA A 46 -46.53 -59.83 24.04
CA ALA A 46 -47.41 -58.71 23.75
C ALA A 46 -48.61 -58.69 24.71
N GLY A 47 -48.89 -57.54 25.32
CA GLY A 47 -49.93 -57.36 26.33
C GLY A 47 -49.52 -57.66 27.77
N ASP A 48 -48.29 -58.13 28.01
CA ASP A 48 -47.75 -58.32 29.37
C ASP A 48 -47.19 -56.99 29.92
N LYS A 49 -47.44 -56.72 31.21
CA LYS A 49 -47.02 -55.51 31.91
C LYS A 49 -45.53 -55.52 32.26
N GLU A 50 -44.95 -56.71 32.45
CA GLU A 50 -43.53 -56.88 32.77
C GLU A 50 -42.64 -56.88 31.52
N GLY A 51 -43.23 -56.83 30.33
CA GLY A 51 -42.55 -56.91 29.04
C GLY A 51 -42.49 -58.34 28.48
N GLY A 52 -41.49 -58.64 27.67
CA GLY A 52 -41.42 -59.90 26.94
C GLY A 52 -40.06 -60.13 26.29
N LYS A 53 -40.04 -60.85 25.17
CA LYS A 53 -38.81 -61.09 24.40
C LYS A 53 -39.04 -61.10 22.90
N VAL A 54 -38.01 -60.72 22.16
CA VAL A 54 -37.90 -60.90 20.72
C VAL A 54 -36.98 -62.09 20.46
N VAL A 55 -37.44 -63.05 19.67
CA VAL A 55 -36.71 -64.27 19.30
C VAL A 55 -36.36 -64.19 17.82
N PHE A 56 -35.08 -64.13 17.49
CA PHE A 56 -34.61 -64.14 16.10
C PHE A 56 -34.52 -65.58 15.57
N GLU A 57 -34.91 -65.76 14.30
CA GLU A 57 -34.74 -67.05 13.59
C GLU A 57 -33.26 -67.40 13.39
N LYS A 58 -32.42 -66.38 13.23
CA LYS A 58 -30.96 -66.48 13.14
C LYS A 58 -30.33 -65.47 14.10
N ALA A 59 -29.38 -65.94 14.91
CA ALA A 59 -28.68 -65.07 15.86
C ALA A 59 -28.03 -63.87 15.14
N PRO A 60 -28.27 -62.62 15.62
CA PRO A 60 -27.58 -61.45 15.11
C PRO A 60 -26.06 -61.63 15.19
N ALA A 61 -25.36 -61.28 14.12
CA ALA A 61 -23.91 -61.46 14.01
C ALA A 61 -23.16 -60.73 15.14
N SER A 62 -21.96 -61.22 15.47
CA SER A 62 -21.15 -60.61 16.53
C SER A 62 -20.83 -59.15 16.22
N GLY A 63 -21.15 -58.26 17.16
CA GLY A 63 -20.92 -56.82 17.04
C GLY A 63 -22.10 -56.00 16.54
N VAL A 64 -23.13 -56.63 15.95
CA VAL A 64 -24.36 -55.97 15.47
C VAL A 64 -25.14 -55.39 16.64
N LEU A 65 -25.60 -54.15 16.52
CA LEU A 65 -26.44 -53.50 17.52
C LEU A 65 -27.90 -53.89 17.31
N VAL A 66 -28.47 -54.66 18.24
CA VAL A 66 -29.89 -54.99 18.25
C VAL A 66 -30.63 -53.91 19.02
N THR A 67 -31.52 -53.18 18.37
CA THR A 67 -32.37 -52.18 19.02
C THR A 67 -33.83 -52.62 18.97
N LEU A 68 -34.44 -52.77 20.15
CA LEU A 68 -35.87 -53.04 20.29
C LEU A 68 -36.55 -51.75 20.74
N SER A 69 -37.51 -51.25 19.97
CA SER A 69 -38.19 -49.98 20.25
C SER A 69 -39.70 -50.15 20.12
N ARG A 70 -40.45 -49.60 21.08
CA ARG A 70 -41.91 -49.52 20.96
C ARG A 70 -42.31 -48.40 20.00
N LYS A 71 -43.26 -48.70 19.10
CA LYS A 71 -43.95 -47.73 18.25
C LYS A 71 -45.45 -47.97 18.27
N LEU A 72 -46.15 -47.11 19.00
CA LEU A 72 -47.61 -47.09 19.06
C LEU A 72 -48.17 -46.11 18.04
N GLU A 73 -49.30 -46.49 17.45
CA GLU A 73 -50.16 -45.57 16.72
C GLU A 73 -50.86 -44.63 17.71
N ILE A 74 -50.68 -43.32 17.56
CA ILE A 74 -51.29 -42.33 18.46
C ILE A 74 -52.75 -42.12 18.04
N SER A 75 -53.63 -42.99 18.55
CA SER A 75 -55.07 -42.92 18.35
C SER A 75 -55.81 -43.38 19.61
N ARG A 76 -57.06 -42.95 19.78
CA ARG A 76 -57.92 -43.49 20.84
C ARG A 76 -58.45 -44.86 20.41
N ARG A 77 -58.31 -45.86 21.28
CA ARG A 77 -58.74 -47.24 20.99
C ARG A 77 -60.15 -47.55 21.48
N SER A 78 -60.55 -47.01 22.63
CA SER A 78 -61.88 -47.24 23.19
C SER A 78 -62.82 -46.04 23.06
N ASP A 79 -64.07 -46.36 22.73
CA ASP A 79 -65.21 -45.45 22.77
C ASP A 79 -66.15 -45.83 23.92
N PHE A 80 -66.15 -45.01 24.98
CA PHE A 80 -66.99 -45.24 26.16
C PHE A 80 -68.40 -44.73 25.91
N GLN A 81 -69.39 -45.62 25.95
CA GLN A 81 -70.79 -45.27 25.74
C GLN A 81 -71.39 -44.55 26.95
N GLU A 82 -72.18 -43.52 26.68
CA GLU A 82 -72.93 -42.81 27.72
C GLU A 82 -73.96 -43.73 28.38
N GLY A 83 -73.99 -43.78 29.71
CA GLY A 83 -74.85 -44.68 30.48
C GLY A 83 -74.43 -46.17 30.47
N GLY A 84 -73.33 -46.51 29.80
CA GLY A 84 -72.76 -47.86 29.80
C GLY A 84 -71.95 -48.18 31.07
N VAL A 85 -71.78 -49.48 31.37
CA VAL A 85 -70.92 -49.91 32.48
C VAL A 85 -69.45 -49.64 32.16
N LEU A 86 -68.81 -48.77 32.93
CA LEU A 86 -67.38 -48.51 32.85
C LEU A 86 -66.60 -49.69 33.43
N ARG A 87 -66.09 -50.56 32.55
CA ARG A 87 -65.26 -51.69 32.96
C ARG A 87 -63.86 -51.19 33.30
N SER A 88 -63.45 -51.33 34.55
CA SER A 88 -62.13 -50.90 35.04
C SER A 88 -60.97 -51.49 34.23
N LYS A 89 -61.12 -52.71 33.68
CA LYS A 89 -60.12 -53.33 32.80
C LYS A 89 -59.88 -52.53 31.51
N ILE A 90 -60.94 -52.09 30.84
CA ILE A 90 -60.85 -51.32 29.60
C ILE A 90 -60.32 -49.91 29.92
N LEU A 91 -60.81 -49.32 31.00
CA LEU A 91 -60.35 -48.00 31.44
C LEU A 91 -58.85 -47.97 31.76
N ASN A 92 -58.36 -48.94 32.54
CA ASN A 92 -56.93 -49.05 32.85
C ASN A 92 -56.10 -49.32 31.60
N TYR A 93 -56.60 -50.12 30.66
CA TYR A 93 -55.92 -50.37 29.39
C TYR A 93 -55.77 -49.10 28.54
N GLU A 94 -56.81 -48.27 28.46
CA GLU A 94 -56.74 -46.98 27.75
C GLU A 94 -55.78 -46.00 28.44
N PHE A 95 -55.79 -45.93 29.77
CA PHE A 95 -54.83 -45.09 30.50
C PHE A 95 -53.39 -45.57 30.33
N ASP A 96 -53.15 -46.89 30.41
CA ASP A 96 -51.85 -47.48 30.15
C ASP A 96 -51.38 -47.14 28.71
N TYR A 97 -52.28 -47.19 27.73
CA TYR A 97 -52.00 -46.84 26.32
C TYR A 97 -51.64 -45.37 26.13
N ILE A 98 -52.39 -44.46 26.73
CA ILE A 98 -52.13 -43.01 26.67
C ILE A 98 -50.77 -42.69 27.32
N VAL A 99 -50.51 -43.25 28.51
CA VAL A 99 -49.23 -43.07 29.20
C VAL A 99 -48.07 -43.61 28.35
N ALA A 100 -48.27 -44.76 27.69
CA ALA A 100 -47.27 -45.32 26.79
C ALA A 100 -47.00 -44.45 25.55
N CYS A 101 -48.04 -43.81 24.98
CA CYS A 101 -47.89 -42.83 23.89
C CYS A 101 -47.15 -41.57 24.37
N LEU A 102 -47.47 -41.04 25.55
CA LEU A 102 -46.78 -39.88 26.13
C LEU A 102 -45.30 -40.17 26.39
N GLN A 103 -44.97 -41.36 26.89
CA GLN A 103 -43.59 -41.81 27.03
C GLN A 103 -42.86 -41.88 25.69
N GLN A 104 -43.53 -42.36 24.64
CA GLN A 104 -42.96 -42.39 23.29
C GLN A 104 -42.67 -40.99 22.76
N ILE A 105 -43.60 -40.04 22.95
CA ILE A 105 -43.41 -38.63 22.58
C ILE A 105 -42.27 -38.01 23.39
N SER A 106 -42.22 -38.22 24.71
CA SER A 106 -41.13 -37.73 25.56
C SER A 106 -39.78 -38.23 25.06
N ALA A 107 -39.66 -39.54 24.81
CA ALA A 107 -38.43 -40.13 24.30
C ALA A 107 -38.06 -39.63 22.90
N ALA A 108 -39.04 -39.28 22.07
CA ALA A 108 -38.79 -38.66 20.77
C ALA A 108 -38.27 -37.23 20.94
N ILE A 109 -38.90 -36.42 21.80
CA ILE A 109 -38.48 -35.05 22.12
C ILE A 109 -37.06 -35.03 22.73
N ASP A 110 -36.73 -35.96 23.62
CA ASP A 110 -35.40 -36.10 24.24
C ASP A 110 -34.27 -36.31 23.21
N ARG A 111 -34.61 -36.76 21.99
CA ARG A 111 -33.67 -36.97 20.88
C ARG A 111 -33.76 -35.90 19.79
N THR A 112 -34.52 -34.84 20.02
CA THR A 112 -34.64 -33.70 19.09
C THR A 112 -33.85 -32.49 19.59
N MET A 113 -33.53 -31.58 18.68
CA MET A 113 -33.00 -30.26 19.06
C MET A 113 -34.15 -29.38 19.52
N ILE A 114 -34.11 -28.92 20.78
CA ILE A 114 -35.15 -28.08 21.37
C ILE A 114 -34.66 -26.63 21.39
N LEU A 115 -35.47 -25.73 20.84
CA LEU A 115 -35.24 -24.29 20.94
C LEU A 115 -35.55 -23.79 22.36
N PRO A 116 -34.85 -22.76 22.86
CA PRO A 116 -35.22 -22.12 24.11
C PRO A 116 -36.61 -21.46 24.00
N ALA A 117 -37.34 -21.37 25.10
CA ALA A 117 -38.73 -20.91 25.12
C ALA A 117 -38.97 -19.46 24.63
N TYR A 118 -37.90 -18.66 24.52
CA TYR A 118 -37.94 -17.29 24.03
C TYR A 118 -37.53 -17.15 22.55
N ALA A 119 -37.14 -18.23 21.89
CA ALA A 119 -36.77 -18.18 20.48
C ALA A 119 -38.02 -17.94 19.61
N GLU A 120 -37.84 -17.15 18.55
CA GLU A 120 -38.87 -16.93 17.54
C GLU A 120 -39.10 -18.19 16.69
N ASP A 121 -40.15 -18.17 15.86
CA ASP A 121 -40.49 -19.29 14.98
C ASP A 121 -39.40 -19.50 13.92
N VAL A 122 -38.56 -20.49 14.17
CA VAL A 122 -37.43 -20.89 13.34
C VAL A 122 -37.71 -22.23 12.65
N ASN A 123 -37.29 -22.38 11.39
CA ASN A 123 -37.33 -23.66 10.69
C ASN A 123 -36.16 -24.58 11.11
N LEU A 124 -36.44 -25.53 12.00
CA LEU A 124 -35.48 -26.54 12.48
C LEU A 124 -35.36 -27.79 11.59
N LYS A 125 -35.94 -27.80 10.38
CA LYS A 125 -35.77 -28.95 9.49
C LYS A 125 -34.30 -29.06 9.08
N LEU A 126 -33.70 -30.22 9.35
CA LEU A 126 -32.33 -30.48 8.94
C LEU A 126 -32.22 -30.41 7.40
N PRO A 127 -31.22 -29.70 6.85
CA PRO A 127 -30.92 -29.73 5.42
C PRO A 127 -30.52 -31.15 4.99
N SER A 128 -30.57 -31.41 3.67
CA SER A 128 -30.14 -32.71 3.13
C SER A 128 -28.69 -32.99 3.54
N PRO A 129 -28.35 -34.21 3.98
CA PRO A 129 -27.02 -34.53 4.47
C PRO A 129 -25.99 -34.37 3.36
N SER A 130 -24.94 -33.58 3.63
CA SER A 130 -23.80 -33.41 2.75
C SER A 130 -22.52 -33.78 3.48
N ARG A 131 -21.69 -34.62 2.87
CA ARG A 131 -20.47 -35.15 3.50
C ARG A 131 -19.47 -34.02 3.75
N GLY A 132 -18.88 -33.98 4.95
CA GLY A 132 -17.85 -33.00 5.32
C GLY A 132 -18.37 -31.61 5.67
N LYS A 133 -19.68 -31.37 5.57
CA LYS A 133 -20.30 -30.10 5.97
C LYS A 133 -20.87 -30.20 7.39
N ALA A 134 -20.79 -29.12 8.15
CA ALA A 134 -21.51 -29.01 9.42
C ALA A 134 -22.87 -28.34 9.21
N ILE A 135 -23.78 -28.61 10.14
CA ILE A 135 -25.04 -27.89 10.29
C ILE A 135 -24.73 -26.55 10.98
N LEU A 136 -25.22 -25.45 10.40
CA LEU A 136 -25.11 -24.11 10.94
C LEU A 136 -26.39 -23.31 10.72
N TRP A 137 -26.49 -22.16 11.38
CA TRP A 137 -27.56 -21.19 11.16
C TRP A 137 -27.34 -20.45 9.84
N ASN A 138 -28.42 -20.24 9.10
CA ASN A 138 -28.38 -19.34 7.94
C ASN A 138 -28.13 -17.89 8.39
N GLU A 139 -27.76 -17.04 7.42
CA GLU A 139 -27.36 -15.65 7.67
C GLU A 139 -28.45 -14.81 8.36
N ASP A 140 -29.72 -15.13 8.08
CA ASP A 140 -30.91 -14.50 8.64
C ASP A 140 -31.43 -15.20 9.92
N ALA A 141 -30.74 -16.25 10.41
CA ALA A 141 -31.12 -17.03 11.59
C ALA A 141 -32.54 -17.64 11.55
N SER A 142 -33.17 -17.71 10.37
CA SER A 142 -34.51 -18.26 10.15
C SER A 142 -34.54 -19.79 10.06
N GLY A 143 -33.37 -20.45 9.96
CA GLY A 143 -33.28 -21.90 9.88
C GLY A 143 -31.85 -22.46 9.83
N LEU A 144 -31.77 -23.77 9.60
CA LEU A 144 -30.51 -24.51 9.52
C LEU A 144 -30.08 -24.74 8.06
N CYS A 145 -28.79 -24.54 7.77
CA CYS A 145 -28.17 -24.87 6.50
C CYS A 145 -26.82 -25.59 6.68
N ASN A 146 -26.31 -26.18 5.60
CA ASN A 146 -24.99 -26.82 5.60
C ASN A 146 -23.91 -25.77 5.38
N SER A 147 -22.74 -25.95 6.00
CA SER A 147 -21.59 -25.08 5.80
C SER A 147 -21.06 -25.09 4.37
N ASP A 148 -20.58 -23.93 3.90
CA ASP A 148 -19.86 -23.85 2.63
C ASP A 148 -18.44 -24.44 2.73
N VAL A 149 -17.86 -24.41 3.92
CA VAL A 149 -16.53 -24.98 4.21
C VAL A 149 -16.66 -26.48 4.49
N ASP A 150 -15.77 -27.28 3.89
CA ASP A 150 -15.56 -28.68 4.31
C ASP A 150 -14.68 -28.69 5.55
N ILE A 151 -15.29 -28.98 6.70
CA ILE A 151 -14.61 -28.94 8.00
C ILE A 151 -13.60 -30.07 8.13
N ASN A 152 -13.81 -31.20 7.45
CA ASN A 152 -12.84 -32.30 7.46
C ASN A 152 -11.56 -31.94 6.71
N ASN A 153 -11.62 -30.97 5.79
CA ASN A 153 -10.48 -30.52 5.01
C ASN A 153 -9.88 -29.19 5.53
N LEU A 154 -10.34 -28.70 6.68
CA LEU A 154 -9.91 -27.42 7.23
C LEU A 154 -8.41 -27.42 7.56
N ASP A 155 -7.87 -28.53 8.10
CA ASP A 155 -6.47 -28.65 8.49
C ASP A 155 -5.52 -28.65 7.27
N ALA A 156 -5.92 -29.35 6.21
CA ALA A 156 -5.18 -29.34 4.94
C ALA A 156 -5.22 -27.95 4.28
N ALA A 157 -6.39 -27.31 4.24
CA ALA A 157 -6.55 -25.97 3.70
C ALA A 157 -5.72 -24.93 4.49
N LEU A 158 -5.70 -25.04 5.82
CA LEU A 158 -4.90 -24.17 6.68
C LEU A 158 -3.39 -24.40 6.45
N THR A 159 -2.97 -25.66 6.36
CA THR A 159 -1.57 -26.03 6.08
C THR A 159 -1.10 -25.47 4.74
N GLU A 160 -1.92 -25.57 3.70
CA GLU A 160 -1.64 -25.01 2.36
C GLU A 160 -1.56 -23.47 2.39
N ALA A 161 -2.49 -22.82 3.09
CA ALA A 161 -2.47 -21.36 3.26
C ALA A 161 -1.19 -20.90 3.98
N VAL A 162 -0.81 -21.56 5.07
CA VAL A 162 0.42 -21.26 5.82
C VAL A 162 1.67 -21.49 4.98
N ALA A 163 1.72 -22.58 4.20
CA ALA A 163 2.83 -22.85 3.29
C ALA A 163 2.98 -21.77 2.23
N THR A 164 1.86 -21.34 1.63
CA THR A 164 1.82 -20.25 0.64
C THR A 164 2.30 -18.92 1.23
N THR A 165 1.81 -18.55 2.42
CA THR A 165 2.24 -17.32 3.10
C THR A 165 3.72 -17.35 3.44
N THR A 166 4.24 -18.51 3.86
CA THR A 166 5.67 -18.69 4.19
C THR A 166 6.56 -18.56 2.95
N ALA A 167 6.14 -19.14 1.82
CA ALA A 167 6.85 -19.00 0.53
C ALA A 167 6.88 -17.53 0.05
N ASN A 168 5.75 -16.83 0.14
CA ASN A 168 5.66 -15.41 -0.22
C ASN A 168 6.54 -14.52 0.68
N ALA A 169 6.61 -14.82 1.98
CA ALA A 169 7.50 -14.12 2.91
C ALA A 169 8.98 -14.34 2.56
N ALA A 170 9.37 -15.58 2.23
CA ALA A 170 10.73 -15.90 1.80
C ALA A 170 11.12 -15.17 0.50
N ALA A 171 10.22 -15.16 -0.50
CA ALA A 171 10.43 -14.42 -1.75
C ALA A 171 10.58 -12.90 -1.53
N THR A 172 9.79 -12.34 -0.60
CA THR A 172 9.87 -10.91 -0.24
C THR A 172 11.20 -10.58 0.46
N ALA A 173 11.70 -11.48 1.33
CA ALA A 173 12.99 -11.31 1.98
C ALA A 173 14.16 -11.37 0.97
N GLU A 174 14.09 -12.27 0.00
CA GLU A 174 15.09 -12.37 -1.08
C GLU A 174 15.11 -11.11 -1.96
N GLN A 175 13.94 -10.61 -2.37
CA GLN A 175 13.84 -9.35 -3.11
C GLN A 175 14.40 -8.17 -2.33
N SER A 176 14.17 -8.13 -1.01
CA SER A 176 14.72 -7.09 -0.14
C SER A 176 16.26 -7.15 -0.09
N ALA A 177 16.83 -8.35 0.00
CA ALA A 177 18.29 -8.54 -0.02
C ALA A 177 18.92 -8.13 -1.36
N ILE A 178 18.27 -8.46 -2.49
CA ILE A 178 18.71 -8.04 -3.83
C ILE A 178 18.67 -6.51 -3.96
N ALA A 179 17.59 -5.87 -3.48
CA ALA A 179 17.48 -4.41 -3.50
C ALA A 179 18.57 -3.73 -2.66
N THR A 180 18.90 -4.26 -1.49
CA THR A 180 20.01 -3.75 -0.66
C THR A 180 21.37 -3.93 -1.36
N ALA A 181 21.61 -5.07 -2.00
CA ALA A 181 22.85 -5.30 -2.75
C ALA A 181 22.99 -4.35 -3.95
N GLN A 182 21.89 -4.09 -4.67
CA GLN A 182 21.88 -3.12 -5.77
C GLN A 182 22.13 -1.69 -5.29
N ALA A 183 21.58 -1.32 -4.13
CA ALA A 183 21.84 -0.02 -3.52
C ALA A 183 23.33 0.14 -3.13
N ALA A 184 23.96 -0.90 -2.59
CA ALA A 184 25.38 -0.88 -2.27
C ALA A 184 26.26 -0.69 -3.53
N VAL A 185 25.97 -1.42 -4.61
CA VAL A 185 26.68 -1.28 -5.89
C VAL A 185 26.48 0.12 -6.50
N ALA A 186 25.28 0.70 -6.36
CA ALA A 186 25.02 2.06 -6.81
C ALA A 186 25.84 3.10 -6.03
N THR A 187 26.01 2.92 -4.71
CA THR A 187 26.87 3.75 -3.88
C THR A 187 28.33 3.65 -4.29
N GLU A 188 28.86 2.43 -4.49
CA GLU A 188 30.25 2.23 -4.94
C GLU A 188 30.51 2.90 -6.30
N LYS A 189 29.58 2.77 -7.25
CA LYS A 189 29.68 3.44 -8.56
C LYS A 189 29.63 4.97 -8.44
N ALA A 190 28.85 5.50 -7.51
CA ALA A 190 28.82 6.94 -7.25
C ALA A 190 30.16 7.42 -6.67
N GLU A 191 30.76 6.67 -5.74
CA GLU A 191 32.08 6.98 -5.19
C GLU A 191 33.20 6.87 -6.24
N GLU A 192 33.14 5.90 -7.14
CA GLU A 192 34.04 5.80 -8.29
C GLU A 192 33.92 6.99 -9.24
N ALA A 193 32.70 7.43 -9.54
CA ALA A 193 32.46 8.60 -10.37
C ALA A 193 33.00 9.89 -9.73
N THR A 194 32.85 10.05 -8.41
CA THR A 194 33.42 11.19 -7.67
C THR A 194 34.94 11.19 -7.73
N ARG A 195 35.59 10.05 -7.46
CA ARG A 195 37.06 9.92 -7.56
C ARG A 195 37.57 10.20 -8.97
N ALA A 196 36.85 9.76 -10.00
CA ALA A 196 37.21 10.04 -11.39
C ALA A 196 37.07 11.53 -11.73
N ALA A 197 36.07 12.22 -11.18
CA ALA A 197 35.89 13.66 -11.35
C ALA A 197 37.00 14.46 -10.66
N GLU A 198 37.35 14.11 -9.41
CA GLU A 198 38.45 14.72 -8.66
C GLU A 198 39.80 14.54 -9.39
N ALA A 199 40.07 13.33 -9.90
CA ALA A 199 41.28 13.06 -10.68
C ALA A 199 41.33 13.86 -11.99
N ALA A 200 40.18 14.09 -12.64
CA ALA A 200 40.09 14.92 -13.84
C ALA A 200 40.34 16.40 -13.53
N GLU A 201 39.83 16.91 -12.41
CA GLU A 201 40.09 18.28 -11.94
C GLU A 201 41.56 18.48 -11.57
N GLU A 202 42.18 17.53 -10.88
CA GLU A 202 43.62 17.61 -10.57
C GLU A 202 44.46 17.61 -11.85
N ALA A 203 44.11 16.78 -12.84
CA ALA A 203 44.80 16.74 -14.13
C ALA A 203 44.67 18.06 -14.91
N THR A 204 43.52 18.75 -14.84
CA THR A 204 43.35 20.05 -15.50
C THR A 204 44.14 21.16 -14.79
N LEU A 205 44.20 21.14 -13.46
CA LEU A 205 45.03 22.07 -12.67
C LEU A 205 46.51 21.88 -12.97
N GLN A 206 47.02 20.64 -12.98
CA GLN A 206 48.41 20.34 -13.35
C GLN A 206 48.75 20.81 -14.77
N LYS A 207 47.81 20.63 -15.72
CA LYS A 207 47.98 21.13 -17.08
C LYS A 207 48.03 22.66 -17.12
N LEU A 208 47.18 23.36 -16.36
CA LEU A 208 47.16 24.81 -16.30
C LEU A 208 48.47 25.37 -15.76
N ASP A 209 49.00 24.80 -14.67
CA ASP A 209 50.29 25.19 -14.11
C ASP A 209 51.41 25.01 -15.13
N THR A 210 51.42 23.86 -15.81
CA THR A 210 52.39 23.57 -16.88
C THR A 210 52.28 24.57 -18.04
N ASP A 211 51.07 24.91 -18.48
CA ASP A 211 50.83 25.87 -19.57
C ASP A 211 51.31 27.28 -19.18
N VAL A 212 51.13 27.71 -17.92
CA VAL A 212 51.60 29.01 -17.40
C VAL A 212 53.14 29.06 -17.29
N GLU A 213 53.77 27.95 -16.89
CA GLU A 213 55.23 27.83 -16.87
C GLU A 213 55.84 27.87 -18.28
N ASN A 214 55.14 27.31 -19.27
CA ASN A 214 55.56 27.31 -20.67
C ASN A 214 55.42 28.67 -21.37
N ILE A 215 54.78 29.68 -20.75
CA ILE A 215 54.82 31.06 -21.28
C ILE A 215 56.23 31.62 -21.08
N SER A 216 56.91 31.91 -22.19
CA SER A 216 58.27 32.44 -22.18
C SER A 216 58.39 33.75 -21.37
N ALA A 217 59.58 34.02 -20.82
CA ALA A 217 59.85 35.27 -20.09
C ALA A 217 59.60 36.53 -20.95
N GLU A 218 59.78 36.41 -22.27
CA GLU A 218 59.44 37.43 -23.26
C GLU A 218 57.91 37.61 -23.38
N GLY A 219 57.16 36.50 -23.39
CA GLY A 219 55.69 36.51 -23.41
C GLY A 219 55.09 37.17 -22.17
N LYS A 220 55.66 36.91 -20.98
CA LYS A 220 55.22 37.55 -19.72
C LYS A 220 55.45 39.06 -19.73
N LYS A 221 56.55 39.53 -20.33
CA LYS A 221 56.84 40.96 -20.50
C LYS A 221 55.90 41.60 -21.54
N ASN A 222 55.65 40.92 -22.66
CA ASN A 222 54.78 41.43 -23.72
C ASN A 222 53.34 41.63 -23.25
N ILE A 223 52.78 40.72 -22.44
CA ILE A 223 51.44 40.87 -21.85
C ILE A 223 51.33 42.15 -21.01
N ILE A 224 52.37 42.49 -20.25
CA ILE A 224 52.39 43.70 -19.40
C ILE A 224 52.55 44.96 -20.26
N VAL A 225 53.39 44.91 -21.30
CA VAL A 225 53.63 46.05 -22.19
C VAL A 225 52.39 46.37 -23.03
N TRP A 226 51.62 45.36 -23.48
CA TRP A 226 50.37 45.54 -24.22
C TRP A 226 49.25 46.24 -23.44
N GLY A 227 49.37 46.38 -22.11
CA GLY A 227 48.42 47.12 -21.29
C GLY A 227 48.83 48.56 -20.96
N MET A 228 50.02 49.02 -21.37
CA MET A 228 50.52 50.35 -21.01
C MET A 228 50.13 51.40 -22.07
N PRO A 229 49.67 52.61 -21.67
CA PRO A 229 49.36 53.68 -22.63
C PRO A 229 50.60 54.13 -23.42
N ASP A 230 50.48 54.24 -24.74
CA ASP A 230 51.49 54.80 -25.64
C ASP A 230 51.25 56.30 -25.86
N TYR A 231 51.77 57.11 -24.94
CA TYR A 231 51.56 58.56 -24.95
C TYR A 231 52.09 59.27 -26.21
N ASP A 232 53.05 58.68 -26.93
CA ASP A 232 53.62 59.26 -28.15
C ASP A 232 52.68 59.13 -29.37
N LYS A 233 51.75 58.17 -29.32
CA LYS A 233 50.72 57.94 -30.36
C LYS A 233 49.35 58.51 -29.98
N ALA A 234 49.30 59.37 -28.97
CA ALA A 234 48.06 59.99 -28.53
C ALA A 234 47.43 60.85 -29.67
N VAL A 235 46.17 60.59 -29.99
CA VAL A 235 45.42 61.28 -31.05
C VAL A 235 44.35 62.17 -30.43
N ASP A 236 44.45 63.48 -30.65
CA ASP A 236 43.41 64.43 -30.29
C ASP A 236 42.13 64.16 -31.09
N LYS A 237 40.99 64.25 -30.41
CA LYS A 237 39.65 63.97 -30.96
C LYS A 237 38.75 65.18 -30.76
N VAL A 238 37.82 65.38 -31.69
CA VAL A 238 36.91 66.53 -31.68
C VAL A 238 35.71 66.21 -30.78
N PRO A 239 35.26 67.13 -29.92
CA PRO A 239 34.02 66.94 -29.15
C PRO A 239 32.79 66.76 -30.05
N GLU A 240 31.74 66.16 -29.50
CA GLU A 240 30.43 65.87 -30.11
C GLU A 240 30.42 64.84 -31.25
N GLU A 241 31.58 64.52 -31.84
CA GLU A 241 31.74 63.43 -32.79
C GLU A 241 31.89 62.07 -32.09
N LEU A 242 31.33 61.03 -32.72
CA LEU A 242 31.37 59.65 -32.24
C LEU A 242 32.54 58.92 -32.90
N TYR A 243 33.42 58.34 -32.09
CA TYR A 243 34.58 57.60 -32.56
C TYR A 243 34.51 56.14 -32.13
N THR A 244 35.14 55.27 -32.92
CA THR A 244 35.35 53.86 -32.59
C THR A 244 36.83 53.64 -32.32
N ALA A 245 37.16 52.99 -31.21
CA ALA A 245 38.53 52.70 -30.82
C ALA A 245 39.16 51.72 -31.82
N PRO A 246 40.22 52.11 -32.57
CA PRO A 246 40.81 51.24 -33.59
C PRO A 246 41.61 50.07 -33.00
N CYS A 247 42.00 50.18 -31.74
CA CYS A 247 42.78 49.23 -30.96
C CYS A 247 42.44 49.40 -29.47
N ASN A 248 42.92 48.51 -28.61
CA ASN A 248 42.84 48.68 -27.17
C ASN A 248 43.68 49.90 -26.79
N GLY A 249 43.12 50.73 -25.91
CA GLY A 249 43.75 51.97 -25.52
C GLY A 249 43.01 52.62 -24.37
N TYR A 250 43.27 53.91 -24.19
CA TYR A 250 42.69 54.71 -23.15
C TYR A 250 42.16 55.99 -23.77
N VAL A 251 40.94 56.35 -23.43
CA VAL A 251 40.42 57.68 -23.72
C VAL A 251 40.66 58.58 -22.52
N PHE A 252 41.23 59.75 -22.80
CA PHE A 252 41.51 60.78 -21.81
C PHE A 252 40.67 62.02 -22.13
N LEU A 253 39.91 62.47 -21.13
CA LEU A 253 39.19 63.73 -21.17
C LEU A 253 39.73 64.64 -20.07
N HIS A 254 40.29 65.77 -20.48
CA HIS A 254 40.58 66.90 -19.62
C HIS A 254 39.77 68.09 -20.10
N ALA A 255 38.68 68.39 -19.43
CA ALA A 255 37.98 69.65 -19.63
C ALA A 255 38.50 70.74 -18.68
N ARG A 256 38.16 71.99 -18.95
CA ARG A 256 38.54 73.16 -18.16
C ARG A 256 37.30 74.05 -18.00
N GLY A 257 37.15 74.64 -16.83
CA GLY A 257 36.06 75.59 -16.59
C GLY A 257 36.22 76.87 -17.42
N ASN A 258 35.12 77.36 -18.00
CA ASN A 258 35.04 78.67 -18.64
C ASN A 258 34.40 79.68 -17.66
N PRO A 259 35.07 80.77 -17.27
CA PRO A 259 34.53 81.71 -16.28
C PRO A 259 33.35 82.58 -16.75
N THR A 260 32.95 82.56 -18.02
CA THR A 260 31.99 83.53 -18.60
C THR A 260 30.62 82.99 -19.01
N ILE A 261 30.33 81.71 -18.77
CA ILE A 261 29.04 81.09 -19.18
C ILE A 261 28.29 80.68 -17.92
N GLU A 262 27.19 81.36 -17.57
CA GLU A 262 26.29 81.06 -16.44
C GLU A 262 24.97 80.38 -16.91
N LYS A 263 25.05 79.25 -17.62
CA LYS A 263 23.87 78.42 -17.88
C LYS A 263 24.14 76.96 -17.55
N GLU A 264 23.31 76.38 -16.70
CA GLU A 264 23.26 74.93 -16.49
C GLU A 264 22.82 74.20 -17.76
N PRO A 265 23.31 72.96 -18.01
CA PRO A 265 24.19 72.16 -17.15
C PRO A 265 25.70 72.43 -17.36
N TYR A 266 26.43 72.70 -16.26
CA TYR A 266 27.89 72.89 -16.27
C TYR A 266 28.62 71.53 -16.24
N GLY A 267 29.37 71.19 -17.29
CA GLY A 267 30.24 70.01 -17.26
C GLY A 267 30.33 69.29 -18.60
N MET A 268 31.33 68.41 -18.68
CA MET A 268 31.58 67.57 -19.85
C MET A 268 31.40 66.11 -19.50
N TYR A 269 30.82 65.37 -20.43
CA TYR A 269 30.55 63.95 -20.30
C TYR A 269 31.48 63.21 -21.25
N LEU A 270 32.17 62.22 -20.70
CA LEU A 270 32.80 61.19 -21.49
C LEU A 270 31.80 60.05 -21.63
N GLU A 271 31.33 59.80 -22.84
CA GLU A 271 30.39 58.71 -23.11
C GLU A 271 31.16 57.56 -23.75
N VAL A 272 31.09 56.38 -23.14
CA VAL A 272 31.82 55.17 -23.57
C VAL A 272 30.86 53.99 -23.57
N GLY A 273 30.93 53.12 -24.58
CA GLY A 273 30.12 51.91 -24.66
C GLY A 273 30.60 50.96 -25.75
N SER A 274 30.16 49.71 -25.71
CA SER A 274 30.50 48.70 -26.73
C SER A 274 29.77 48.89 -28.06
N THR A 275 28.69 49.67 -28.06
CA THR A 275 27.90 50.04 -29.25
C THR A 275 27.33 51.45 -29.08
N GLU A 276 26.93 52.09 -30.18
CA GLU A 276 26.30 53.43 -30.13
C GLU A 276 25.03 53.48 -29.26
N SER A 277 24.36 52.33 -29.09
CA SER A 277 23.14 52.16 -28.30
C SER A 277 23.38 51.99 -26.79
N ASN A 278 24.63 51.73 -26.35
CA ASN A 278 24.97 51.41 -24.96
C ASN A 278 26.05 52.33 -24.39
N LEU A 279 25.93 53.63 -24.64
CA LEU A 279 26.87 54.63 -24.13
C LEU A 279 26.57 54.98 -22.67
N GLN A 280 27.52 54.68 -21.77
CA GLN A 280 27.49 55.14 -20.38
C GLN A 280 28.17 56.51 -20.26
N LYS A 281 27.55 57.41 -19.50
CA LYS A 281 28.05 58.78 -19.31
C LYS A 281 28.87 58.91 -18.03
N PHE A 282 30.13 59.27 -18.17
CA PHE A 282 31.02 59.59 -17.06
C PHE A 282 31.17 61.10 -16.95
N TYR A 283 30.85 61.62 -15.77
CA TYR A 283 30.72 63.07 -15.55
C TYR A 283 32.02 63.70 -15.06
N ALA A 284 32.56 64.64 -15.83
CA ALA A 284 33.67 65.50 -15.43
C ALA A 284 33.15 66.89 -15.03
N ARG A 285 33.07 67.15 -13.71
CA ARG A 285 32.62 68.44 -13.17
C ARG A 285 33.78 69.43 -13.05
N TYR A 286 33.51 70.70 -13.35
CA TYR A 286 34.40 71.83 -13.06
C TYR A 286 33.69 72.75 -12.05
N GLY A 287 34.40 73.18 -11.00
CA GLY A 287 33.86 74.09 -9.98
C GLY A 287 33.84 75.55 -10.44
N ALA A 288 32.97 76.38 -9.85
CA ALA A 288 32.95 77.83 -10.06
C ALA A 288 34.23 78.48 -9.50
N MET A 289 34.91 79.30 -10.30
CA MET A 289 36.18 79.94 -9.94
C MET A 289 35.98 81.16 -9.03
N PRO A 290 36.79 81.32 -7.96
CA PRO A 290 37.36 82.61 -7.59
C PRO A 290 38.49 82.95 -8.59
N GLN A 291 38.59 84.22 -9.03
CA GLN A 291 39.62 84.68 -9.99
C GLN A 291 41.02 84.12 -9.65
N ASN A 292 41.66 83.41 -10.59
CA ASN A 292 43.05 82.88 -10.60
C ASN A 292 43.37 81.44 -10.10
N GLY A 293 42.43 80.48 -10.09
CA GLY A 293 42.73 79.05 -9.82
C GLY A 293 42.43 78.09 -10.99
N ASN A 294 43.42 77.32 -11.44
CA ASN A 294 43.32 76.35 -12.56
C ASN A 294 42.70 75.00 -12.10
N LEU A 295 41.40 74.95 -11.77
CA LEU A 295 40.72 73.68 -11.42
C LEU A 295 40.19 72.96 -12.66
N GLY A 296 40.80 71.81 -12.99
CA GLY A 296 40.35 70.88 -14.02
C GLY A 296 40.15 69.47 -13.44
N SER A 297 39.01 68.81 -13.69
CA SER A 297 38.89 67.36 -13.59
C SER A 297 39.43 66.69 -14.87
N SER A 298 40.05 65.53 -14.70
CA SER A 298 40.48 64.68 -15.79
C SER A 298 39.95 63.27 -15.57
N ILE A 299 39.49 62.63 -16.63
CA ILE A 299 38.99 61.25 -16.61
C ILE A 299 39.80 60.47 -17.65
N MET A 300 40.29 59.29 -17.26
CA MET A 300 40.92 58.34 -18.15
C MET A 300 40.19 57.00 -18.03
N LEU A 301 39.70 56.47 -19.13
CA LEU A 301 39.01 55.18 -19.16
C LEU A 301 39.67 54.24 -20.16
N PRO A 302 39.87 52.96 -19.82
CA PRO A 302 40.29 51.96 -20.79
C PRO A 302 39.18 51.70 -21.81
N LEU A 303 39.57 51.52 -23.06
CA LEU A 303 38.73 51.13 -24.18
C LEU A 303 39.31 49.85 -24.79
N THR A 304 38.43 48.92 -25.13
CA THR A 304 38.77 47.80 -26.00
C THR A 304 38.58 48.18 -27.46
N LYS A 305 39.25 47.44 -28.36
CA LYS A 305 39.05 47.60 -29.80
C LYS A 305 37.55 47.51 -30.13
N ASP A 306 37.10 48.40 -31.02
CA ASP A 306 35.71 48.54 -31.46
C ASP A 306 34.75 49.18 -30.44
N ASP A 307 35.21 49.52 -29.22
CA ASP A 307 34.42 50.34 -28.31
C ASP A 307 34.18 51.74 -28.89
N VAL A 308 32.98 52.25 -28.67
CA VAL A 308 32.52 53.54 -29.15
C VAL A 308 32.62 54.56 -28.04
N TYR A 309 33.15 55.73 -28.35
CA TYR A 309 33.35 56.79 -27.39
C TYR A 309 33.12 58.17 -28.01
N ARG A 310 32.56 59.09 -27.22
CA ARG A 310 32.42 60.51 -27.58
C ARG A 310 32.52 61.39 -26.35
N CYS A 311 32.79 62.67 -26.58
CA CYS A 311 32.67 63.67 -25.53
C CYS A 311 31.54 64.64 -25.84
N THR A 312 30.63 64.86 -24.90
CA THR A 312 29.51 65.80 -25.04
C THR A 312 29.51 66.81 -23.90
N GLY A 313 28.96 68.01 -24.10
CA GLY A 313 28.79 69.02 -23.05
C GLY A 313 29.40 70.39 -23.35
N LEU A 314 29.11 71.37 -22.48
CA LEU A 314 29.47 72.77 -22.66
C LEU A 314 30.74 73.11 -21.83
N GLY A 315 31.84 73.42 -22.50
CA GLY A 315 33.12 73.78 -21.86
C GLY A 315 34.06 74.53 -22.80
N SER A 316 35.05 75.24 -22.26
CA SER A 316 36.07 75.93 -23.06
C SER A 316 37.24 74.99 -23.35
N ALA A 317 37.49 74.71 -24.64
CA ALA A 317 38.66 73.99 -25.16
C ALA A 317 39.00 72.67 -24.43
N PRO A 318 38.11 71.65 -24.46
CA PRO A 318 38.42 70.33 -23.91
C PRO A 318 39.58 69.67 -24.65
N ARG A 319 40.51 69.07 -23.90
CA ARG A 319 41.44 68.09 -24.45
C ARG A 319 40.81 66.71 -24.33
N PHE A 320 40.40 66.18 -25.47
CA PHE A 320 39.84 64.86 -25.60
C PHE A 320 40.77 64.06 -26.50
N VAL A 321 41.37 63.01 -25.96
CA VAL A 321 42.50 62.32 -26.58
C VAL A 321 42.29 60.82 -26.47
N PHE A 322 42.56 60.09 -27.55
CA PHE A 322 42.68 58.64 -27.51
C PHE A 322 44.14 58.23 -27.52
N ILE A 323 44.54 57.41 -26.57
CA ILE A 323 45.90 56.95 -26.36
C ILE A 323 45.92 55.44 -26.57
N PRO A 324 46.46 54.91 -27.67
CA PRO A 324 46.52 53.46 -27.89
C PRO A 324 47.44 52.79 -26.87
N CYS A 325 47.26 51.49 -26.63
CA CYS A 325 48.22 50.71 -25.83
C CYS A 325 49.51 50.42 -26.62
N ARG A 326 50.64 50.30 -25.92
CA ARG A 326 51.94 49.98 -26.53
C ARG A 326 51.92 48.61 -27.20
N GLY A 327 52.32 48.57 -28.47
CA GLY A 327 52.40 47.32 -29.25
C GLY A 327 51.12 46.98 -30.02
N GLU A 328 50.04 47.75 -29.84
CA GLU A 328 48.91 47.75 -30.76
C GLU A 328 49.13 48.86 -31.80
N ALA A 329 49.36 48.47 -33.05
CA ALA A 329 49.55 49.35 -34.20
C ALA A 329 48.72 48.83 -35.37
#